data_AF-A0A167VZP4-F1
#
_entry.id   AF-A0A167VZP4-F1
#
_cell.length_a   1.000
_cell.length_b   1.000
_cell.length_c   1.000
_cell.angle_alpha   90.00
_cell.angle_beta   90.00
_cell.angle_gamma   90.00
#
_symmetry.space_group_name_H-M   'P 1'
#
loop_
_entity.id
_entity.type
_entity.pdbx_description
1 polymer ?
#
loop_
_entity_poly.entity_id
_entity_poly.type
_entity_poly.pdbx_seq_one_letter_code
_entity_poly.pdbx_strand_id
1 'polypeptide(L)' 'MPVSTIRTKIRQEFERHRYVNQLPVVDVLIAQSHAEYQETLNFWKQISHVMKYFRAEQDENARLPKSFMEGFLQGRN' A
#
# COMPACT_ATOMS: atom_id res chain seq x y z
N MET A 1 13.03 1.94 10.58
CA MET A 1 11.75 2.64 10.38
C MET A 1 11.03 2.68 11.71
N PRO A 2 10.53 3.83 12.19
CA PRO A 2 9.90 3.90 13.50
C PRO A 2 8.52 3.22 13.50
N VAL A 3 8.10 2.69 14.64
CA VAL A 3 6.83 1.95 14.80
C VAL A 3 5.62 2.81 14.46
N SER A 4 5.71 4.12 14.70
CA SER A 4 4.69 5.09 14.32
C SER A 4 4.43 5.11 12.81
N THR A 5 5.48 5.09 11.97
CA THR A 5 5.35 5.06 10.50
C THR A 5 4.65 3.79 10.03
N ILE A 6 4.98 2.64 10.63
CA ILE A 6 4.33 1.36 10.32
C ILE A 6 2.83 1.43 10.63
N ARG A 7 2.46 1.93 11.82
CA ARG A 7 1.06 2.08 12.22
C ARG A 7 0.29 3.05 11.32
N THR A 8 0.94 4.14 10.91
CA THR A 8 0.36 5.09 9.95
C THR A 8 0.10 4.45 8.59
N LYS A 9 1.03 3.61 8.09
CA LYS A 9 0.79 2.85 6.84
C LYS A 9 -0.34 1.85 6.95
N ILE A 10 -0.42 1.11 8.05
CA ILE A 10 -1.56 0.21 8.29
C ILE A 10 -2.85 1.01 8.21
N ARG A 11 -2.93 2.16 8.90
CA ARG A 11 -4.11 3.04 8.81
C ARG A 11 -4.39 3.50 7.38
N GLN A 12 -3.38 3.91 6.62
CA GLN A 12 -3.52 4.33 5.23
C GLN A 12 -4.14 3.23 4.36
N GLU A 13 -3.73 1.96 4.54
CA GLU A 13 -4.27 0.81 3.79
C GLU A 13 -5.73 0.51 4.12
N PHE A 14 -6.14 0.67 5.39
CA PHE A 14 -7.55 0.55 5.77
C PHE A 14 -8.39 1.72 5.23
N GLU A 15 -7.88 2.95 5.30
CA GLU A 15 -8.57 4.13 4.78
C GLU A 15 -8.73 4.08 3.23
N ARG A 16 -7.81 3.42 2.52
CA ARG A 16 -7.90 3.21 1.06
C ARG A 16 -9.21 2.55 0.63
N HIS A 17 -9.78 1.67 1.46
CA HIS A 17 -11.01 0.94 1.16
C HIS A 17 -12.21 1.43 1.99
N ARG A 18 -12.11 2.58 2.65
CA ARG A 18 -13.14 3.09 3.59
C ARG A 18 -14.53 3.25 2.97
N TYR A 19 -14.60 3.60 1.68
CA TYR A 19 -15.85 3.92 0.99
C TYR A 19 -16.41 2.76 0.16
N VAL A 20 -15.88 1.53 0.35
CA VAL A 20 -16.41 0.34 -0.31
C VAL A 20 -17.70 -0.09 0.40
N ASN A 21 -18.84 0.14 -0.25
CA ASN A 21 -20.16 -0.15 0.32
C ASN A 21 -20.72 -1.54 -0.09
N GLN A 22 -20.03 -2.25 -0.98
CA GLN A 22 -20.47 -3.57 -1.47
C GLN A 22 -20.05 -4.66 -0.48
N LEU A 23 -21.03 -5.23 0.23
CA LEU A 23 -20.80 -6.26 1.26
C LEU A 23 -19.90 -7.43 0.81
N PRO A 24 -20.14 -8.10 -0.34
CA PRO A 24 -19.28 -9.21 -0.75
C PRO A 24 -17.83 -8.79 -1.04
N VAL A 25 -17.60 -7.53 -1.42
CA VAL A 25 -16.25 -7.00 -1.63
C VAL A 25 -15.56 -6.77 -0.28
N VAL A 26 -16.29 -6.28 0.72
CA VAL A 26 -15.77 -6.09 2.08
C VAL A 26 -15.31 -7.42 2.67
N ASP A 27 -16.08 -8.50 2.49
CA ASP A 27 -15.71 -9.83 2.96
C ASP A 27 -14.38 -10.31 2.35
N VAL A 28 -14.21 -10.12 1.05
CA VAL A 28 -12.95 -10.45 0.35
C VAL A 28 -11.79 -9.60 0.87
N LEU A 29 -11.99 -8.30 1.10
CA LEU A 29 -10.96 -7.41 1.62
C LEU A 29 -10.52 -7.81 3.05
N ILE A 30 -11.47 -8.23 3.89
CA ILE A 30 -11.18 -8.72 5.23
C ILE A 30 -10.38 -10.03 5.16
N ALA A 31 -10.80 -10.97 4.31
CA ALA A 31 -10.11 -12.24 4.12
C ALA A 31 -8.66 -12.03 3.64
N GLN A 32 -8.45 -11.14 2.67
CA GLN A 32 -7.12 -10.76 2.19
C GLN A 32 -6.28 -10.10 3.28
N SER A 33 -6.87 -9.20 4.07
CA SER A 33 -6.16 -8.54 5.19
C SER A 33 -5.71 -9.54 6.26
N HIS A 34 -6.52 -10.56 6.53
CA HIS A 34 -6.16 -11.63 7.46
C HIS A 34 -5.03 -12.51 6.91
N ALA A 35 -5.08 -12.87 5.62
CA ALA A 35 -4.01 -13.62 4.97
C ALA A 35 -2.68 -12.85 5.04
N GLU A 36 -2.69 -11.55 4.71
CA GLU A 36 -1.53 -10.66 4.81
C GLU A 36 -0.94 -10.60 6.23
N TYR A 37 -1.80 -10.52 7.24
CA TYR A 37 -1.39 -10.56 8.64
C TYR A 37 -0.71 -11.88 9.01
N GLN A 38 -1.27 -13.02 8.58
CA GLN A 38 -0.67 -14.33 8.85
C GLN A 38 0.68 -14.50 8.12
N GLU A 39 0.75 -14.11 6.85
CA GLU A 39 1.98 -14.18 6.05
C GLU A 39 3.12 -13.34 6.64
N THR A 40 2.80 -12.17 7.21
CA THR A 40 3.79 -11.28 7.84
C THR A 40 4.18 -11.76 9.24
N LEU A 41 3.22 -12.18 10.07
CA LEU A 41 3.49 -12.65 11.43
C LEU A 41 4.28 -13.95 11.44
N ASN A 42 3.97 -14.87 10.52
CA ASN A 42 4.65 -16.17 10.40
C ASN A 42 5.98 -16.08 9.65
N PHE A 43 6.45 -14.89 9.28
CA PHE A 43 7.67 -14.67 8.50
C PHE A 43 7.70 -15.43 7.15
N TRP A 44 6.53 -15.62 6.53
CA TRP A 44 6.46 -16.19 5.16
C TRP A 44 6.88 -15.14 4.12
N LYS A 45 6.69 -13.86 4.42
CA LYS A 45 7.17 -12.76 3.58
C LYS A 45 8.60 -12.35 3.88
N GLN A 46 9.38 -12.20 2.80
CA GLN A 46 10.67 -11.52 2.84
C GLN A 46 10.52 -10.00 2.99
N ILE A 47 11.59 -9.34 3.45
CA ILE A 47 11.67 -7.88 3.69
C ILE A 47 11.25 -7.09 2.45
N SER A 48 11.66 -7.51 1.25
CA SER A 48 11.30 -6.86 -0.02
C SER A 48 9.77 -6.72 -0.22
N HIS A 49 8.99 -7.71 0.20
CA HIS A 49 7.53 -7.69 0.11
C HIS A 49 6.92 -6.67 1.07
N VAL A 50 7.43 -6.59 2.30
CA VAL A 50 6.98 -5.62 3.31
C VAL A 50 7.36 -4.20 2.91
N MET A 51 8.58 -4.01 2.39
CA MET A 51 9.07 -2.69 1.96
C MET A 51 8.31 -2.16 0.73
N LYS A 52 7.57 -3.01 0.00
CA LYS A 52 6.71 -2.57 -1.10
C LYS A 52 5.66 -1.55 -0.66
N TYR A 53 5.11 -1.67 0.54
CA TYR A 53 4.13 -0.71 1.10
C TYR A 53 4.70 0.70 1.34
N PHE A 54 6.03 0.82 1.36
CA PHE A 54 6.73 2.07 1.65
C PHE A 54 7.41 2.66 0.42
N ARG A 55 7.22 2.10 -0.79
CA ARG A 55 7.90 2.56 -2.02
C ARG A 55 7.75 4.06 -2.27
N ALA A 56 6.55 4.61 -2.08
CA ALA A 56 6.29 6.04 -2.28
C ALA A 56 7.02 6.97 -1.30
N GLU A 57 7.54 6.45 -0.18
CA GLU A 57 8.35 7.20 0.79
C GLU A 57 9.86 7.03 0.52
N GLN A 58 10.25 5.95 -0.17
CA GLN A 58 11.65 5.63 -0.42
C GLN A 58 12.16 6.09 -1.78
N ASP A 59 11.29 6.14 -2.78
CA ASP A 59 11.65 6.50 -4.15
C ASP A 59 10.75 7.65 -4.63
N GLU A 60 11.35 8.81 -4.88
CA GLU A 60 10.63 9.97 -5.45
C GLU A 60 10.06 9.64 -6.83
N ASN A 61 10.73 8.77 -7.60
CA ASN A 61 10.24 8.35 -8.91
C ASN A 61 9.04 7.40 -8.80
N ALA A 62 8.77 6.79 -7.64
CA ALA A 62 7.60 5.92 -7.48
C ALA A 62 6.28 6.71 -7.41
N ARG A 63 6.32 8.03 -7.20
CA ARG A 63 5.14 8.88 -7.21
C ARG A 63 4.69 9.17 -8.65
N LEU A 64 3.39 9.39 -8.82
CA LEU A 64 2.88 9.93 -10.08
C LEU A 64 3.41 11.36 -10.28
N PRO A 65 3.68 11.75 -11.54
CA PRO A 65 4.11 13.10 -11.87
C PRO A 65 3.07 14.13 -11.38
N LYS A 66 3.53 15.27 -10.86
CA LYS A 66 2.64 16.27 -10.24
C LYS A 66 1.91 17.11 -11.28
N SER A 67 2.45 17.15 -12.50
CA SER A 67 1.93 17.93 -13.62
C SER A 67 1.91 17.09 -14.88
N PHE A 68 0.97 17.40 -15.77
CA PHE A 68 0.87 16.80 -17.09
C PHE A 68 2.19 16.91 -17.88
N MET A 69 2.86 18.08 -17.86
CA MET A 69 4.12 18.27 -18.60
C MET A 69 5.24 17.37 -18.08
N GLU A 70 5.30 17.16 -16.76
CA GLU A 70 6.27 16.25 -16.13
C GLU A 70 6.00 14.79 -16.52
N GLY A 71 4.73 14.37 -16.51
CA GLY A 71 4.33 13.03 -16.94
C GLY A 71 4.57 12.77 -18.43
N PHE A 72 4.28 13.78 -19.26
CA PHE A 72 4.52 13.75 -20.69
C PHE A 72 6.01 13.57 -21.01
N LEU A 73 6.89 14.38 -20.38
CA LEU A 73 8.34 14.28 -20.59
C LEU A 73 8.94 12.97 -20.07
N GLN A 74 8.35 12.37 -19.03
CA GLN A 74 8.78 11.08 -18.47
C GLN A 74 8.15 9.87 -19.19
N GLY A 75 7.23 10.07 -20.15
CA GLY A 75 6.49 8.98 -20.81
C GLY A 75 5.56 8.21 -19.87
N ARG A 76 5.12 8.84 -18.78
CA ARG A 76 4.25 8.26 -17.74
C ARG A 76 2.89 8.97 -17.81
N ASN A 77 1.96 8.36 -18.55
CA ASN A 77 0.57 8.82 -18.68
C ASN A 77 -0.32 8.22 -17.59
#